data_AF-A0A0E9SKC3-F1
#
_entry.id   AF-A0A0E9SKC3-F1
#
_cell.length_a   1.000
_cell.length_b   1.000
_cell.length_c   1.000
_cell.angle_alpha   90.00
_cell.angle_beta   90.00
_cell.angle_gamma   90.00
#
_symmetry.space_group_name_H-M   'P 1'
#
loop_
_entity.id
_entity.type
_entity.pdbx_description
1 polymer ?
#
loop_
_entity_poly.entity_id
_entity_poly.type
_entity_poly.pdbx_seq_one_letter_code
_entity_poly.pdbx_strand_id
1 'polypeptide(L)' 'MGDSLRFPKDTKEDQFHVDDNTTVPVQMMYKEDDFHVFHDEEISTHVLQLHYNESVSMMLVLPEKGLQGLEEVV' A
#
# COMPACT_ATOMS: atom_id res chain seq x y z
N MET A 1 6.58 15.77 18.61
CA MET A 1 5.64 15.50 17.51
C MET A 1 6.15 16.24 16.29
N GLY A 2 7.15 15.67 15.63
CA GLY A 2 7.94 16.30 14.58
C GLY A 2 8.83 15.23 13.98
N ASP A 3 8.89 15.19 12.65
CA ASP A 3 9.51 14.18 11.78
C ASP A 3 8.61 13.03 11.28
N SER A 4 7.30 13.25 11.17
CA SER A 4 6.47 12.43 10.27
C SER A 4 6.94 12.64 8.82
N LEU A 5 7.26 11.55 8.10
CA LEU A 5 7.56 11.46 6.66
C LEU A 5 9.04 11.61 6.22
N ARG A 6 10.03 11.25 7.05
CA ARG A 6 11.39 10.94 6.53
C ARG A 6 11.49 9.49 6.08
N PHE A 7 10.75 9.11 5.03
CA PHE A 7 10.95 7.84 4.32
C PHE A 7 12.29 7.67 3.56
N PRO A 8 13.08 8.71 3.20
CA PRO A 8 14.23 8.52 2.31
C PRO A 8 15.33 7.61 2.86
N LYS A 9 15.48 7.50 4.19
CA LYS A 9 16.61 6.78 4.79
C LYS A 9 16.56 5.27 4.53
N ASP A 10 15.36 4.71 4.55
CA ASP A 10 15.12 3.28 4.39
C ASP A 10 14.52 2.94 3.00
N THR A 11 14.43 3.95 2.13
CA THR A 11 13.98 3.77 0.75
C THR A 11 15.09 3.12 -0.07
N LYS A 12 14.83 1.94 -0.61
CA LYS A 12 15.80 1.14 -1.37
C LYS A 12 15.18 0.63 -2.66
N GLU A 13 16.02 0.30 -3.65
CA GLU A 13 15.54 -0.34 -4.86
C GLU A 13 14.99 -1.74 -4.55
N ASP A 14 13.80 -2.05 -5.05
CA ASP A 14 13.18 -3.39 -4.98
C ASP A 14 12.34 -3.66 -6.25
N GLN A 15 11.93 -4.91 -6.45
CA GLN A 15 11.13 -5.32 -7.61
C GLN A 15 9.63 -5.11 -7.35
N PHE A 16 8.96 -4.40 -8.25
CA PHE A 16 7.50 -4.29 -8.28
C PHE A 16 6.94 -5.17 -9.40
N HIS A 17 6.00 -6.05 -9.07
CA HIS A 17 5.35 -6.95 -10.03
C HIS A 17 4.16 -6.23 -10.68
N VAL A 18 4.28 -5.90 -11.96
CA VAL A 18 3.20 -5.27 -12.74
C VAL A 18 2.16 -6.33 -13.13
N ASP A 19 2.64 -7.53 -13.44
CA ASP A 19 1.87 -8.75 -13.69
C ASP A 19 2.71 -9.98 -13.31
N ASP A 20 2.19 -11.18 -13.53
CA ASP A 20 2.85 -12.45 -13.17
C ASP A 20 4.21 -12.68 -13.85
N ASN A 21 4.48 -12.02 -14.97
CA ASN A 21 5.69 -12.22 -15.79
C ASN A 21 6.59 -10.98 -15.88
N THR A 22 6.09 -9.81 -15.48
CA THR A 22 6.77 -8.52 -15.66
C THR A 22 7.06 -7.86 -14.32
N THR A 23 8.34 -7.61 -14.05
CA THR A 23 8.79 -6.84 -12.89
C THR A 23 9.54 -5.58 -13.30
N VAL A 24 9.42 -4.52 -12.51
CA VAL A 24 10.14 -3.27 -12.71
C VAL A 24 10.86 -2.85 -11.41
N PRO A 25 12.11 -2.40 -11.48
CA PRO A 25 12.79 -1.86 -10.30
C PRO A 25 12.16 -0.52 -9.90
N VAL A 26 11.85 -0.36 -8.61
CA VAL A 26 11.29 0.86 -8.04
C VAL A 26 12.00 1.20 -6.73
N GLN A 27 11.97 2.48 -6.35
CA GLN A 27 12.39 2.89 -5.01
C GLN A 27 11.28 2.59 -4.00
N MET A 28 11.40 1.48 -3.28
CA MET A 28 10.43 1.01 -2.28
C MET A 28 10.68 1.66 -0.93
N MET A 29 9.65 2.30 -0.37
CA MET A 29 9.68 2.86 0.98
C MET A 29 9.42 1.77 2.03
N TYR A 30 10.00 1.92 3.22
CA TYR A 30 9.77 1.04 4.36
C TYR A 30 9.36 1.85 5.59
N LYS A 31 8.37 1.34 6.33
CA LYS A 31 7.94 1.85 7.64
C LYS A 31 7.37 0.71 8.48
N GLU A 32 7.86 0.59 9.71
CA GLU A 32 7.31 -0.30 10.73
C GLU A 32 6.59 0.54 11.79
N ASP A 33 5.31 0.28 12.00
CA ASP A 33 4.43 1.01 12.93
C ASP A 33 3.13 0.22 13.12
N ASP A 34 2.31 0.62 14.09
CA ASP A 34 0.96 0.08 14.25
C ASP A 34 -0.01 0.81 13.32
N PHE A 35 -0.66 0.06 12.42
CA PHE A 35 -1.60 0.60 11.45
C PHE A 35 -3.00 0.02 11.60
N HIS A 36 -3.99 0.84 11.24
CA HIS A 36 -5.35 0.35 11.03
C HIS A 36 -5.43 -0.33 9.67
N VAL A 37 -5.69 -1.63 9.69
CA VAL A 37 -5.95 -2.44 8.49
C VAL A 37 -7.36 -3.01 8.59
N PHE A 38 -8.13 -2.84 7.53
CA PHE A 38 -9.46 -3.42 7.37
C PHE A 38 -9.39 -4.53 6.33
N HIS A 39 -10.12 -5.63 6.55
CA HIS A 39 -10.29 -6.70 5.57
C HIS A 39 -11.74 -6.73 5.12
N ASP A 40 -11.96 -6.48 3.84
CA ASP A 40 -13.25 -6.63 3.19
C ASP A 40 -13.39 -8.06 2.67
N GLU A 41 -14.16 -8.87 3.38
CA GLU A 41 -14.37 -10.28 3.03
C GLU A 41 -15.18 -10.45 1.74
N GLU A 42 -16.07 -9.50 1.40
CA GLU A 42 -16.96 -9.60 0.23
C GLU A 42 -16.14 -9.54 -1.07
N ILE A 43 -15.17 -8.63 -1.11
CA ILE A 43 -14.27 -8.44 -2.26
C ILE A 43 -12.85 -8.99 -2.02
N SER A 44 -12.64 -9.75 -0.94
CA SER A 44 -11.35 -10.38 -0.58
C SER A 44 -10.15 -9.41 -0.70
N THR A 45 -10.24 -8.28 0.02
CA THR A 45 -9.31 -7.15 -0.14
C THR A 45 -8.90 -6.57 1.21
N HIS A 46 -7.62 -6.27 1.35
CA HIS A 46 -7.08 -5.58 2.51
C HIS A 46 -6.98 -4.07 2.23
N VAL A 47 -7.39 -3.23 3.18
CA VAL A 47 -7.29 -1.78 3.12
C VAL A 47 -6.45 -1.27 4.28
N LEU A 48 -5.29 -0.71 3.95
CA LEU A 48 -4.39 -0.05 4.91
C LEU A 48 -4.66 1.45 4.93
N GLN A 49 -4.92 2.01 6.12
CA GLN A 49 -5.14 3.45 6.27
C GLN A 49 -3.89 4.14 6.85
N LEU A 50 -3.34 5.09 6.09
CA LEU A 50 -2.21 5.92 6.50
C LEU A 50 -2.70 7.33 6.82
N HIS A 51 -2.64 7.72 8.10
CA HIS A 51 -3.01 9.07 8.52
C HIS A 51 -1.83 10.03 8.29
N TYR A 52 -2.03 11.07 7.47
CA TYR A 52 -1.00 12.10 7.23
C TYR A 52 -1.13 13.25 8.22
N ASN A 53 -2.36 13.68 8.48
CA ASN A 53 -2.69 14.70 9.47
C ASN A 53 -4.13 14.50 9.96
N GLU A 54 -4.65 15.40 10.80
CA GLU A 54 -5.98 15.30 11.41
C GLU A 54 -7.16 15.30 10.40
N SER A 55 -6.91 15.69 9.16
CA SER A 55 -7.95 15.87 8.12
C SER A 55 -7.73 15.02 6.87
N VAL A 56 -6.57 14.38 6.73
CA VAL A 56 -6.18 13.68 5.50
C VAL A 56 -5.57 12.33 5.81
N SER A 57 -6.15 11.30 5.20
CA SER A 57 -5.65 9.94 5.21
C SER A 57 -5.56 9.40 3.78
N MET A 58 -4.54 8.59 3.50
CA MET A 58 -4.47 7.75 2.30
C MET A 58 -4.98 6.36 2.65
N MET A 59 -5.72 5.76 1.73
CA MET A 59 -6.12 4.37 1.80
C MET A 59 -5.37 3.61 0.71
N LEU A 60 -4.64 2.58 1.09
CA LEU A 60 -3.97 1.67 0.19
C LEU A 60 -4.78 0.38 0.14
N VAL A 61 -5.27 0.04 -1.05
CA VAL A 61 -6.14 -1.10 -1.29
C VAL A 61 -5.33 -2.20 -1.95
N LEU A 62 -5.28 -3.37 -1.32
CA LEU A 62 -4.51 -4.52 -1.75
C LEU A 62 -5.43 -5.75 -1.89
N PRO A 63 -5.85 -6.08 -3.11
CA PRO A 63 -6.65 -7.28 -3.37
C PRO A 63 -5.81 -8.54 -3.20
N GLU A 64 -6.41 -9.60 -2.67
CA GLU A 64 -5.73 -10.89 -2.52
C GLU A 64 -5.53 -11.63 -3.85
N LYS A 65 -6.45 -11.42 -4.80
CA LYS A 65 -6.50 -12.15 -6.08
C LYS A 65 -5.93 -11.34 -7.26
N GLY A 66 -5.09 -10.34 -6.98
CA GLY A 66 -4.54 -9.43 -7.98
C GLY A 66 -5.54 -8.37 -8.46
N LEU A 67 -5.11 -7.51 -9.38
CA LEU A 67 -5.87 -6.34 -9.83
C LEU A 67 -7.18 -6.71 -10.56
N GLN A 68 -7.29 -7.92 -11.10
CA GLN A 68 -8.51 -8.42 -11.74
C GLN A 68 -9.72 -8.39 -10.79
N GLY A 69 -9.50 -8.57 -9.47
CA GLY A 69 -10.55 -8.47 -8.46
C GLY A 69 -11.03 -7.04 -8.19
N LEU A 70 -10.28 -6.00 -8.60
CA LEU A 70 -10.69 -4.59 -8.51
C LEU A 70 -11.47 -4.12 -9.73
N GLU A 71 -11.22 -4.71 -10.91
CA GLU A 71 -11.86 -4.30 -12.16
C GLU A 71 -13.36 -4.65 -12.20
N GLU A 72 -13.83 -5.60 -11.39
CA GLU A 72 -15.25 -5.97 -11.30
C GLU A 72 -16.13 -4.91 -10.60
N VAL A 73 -15.54 -3.86 -10.00
CA VAL A 73 -16.25 -2.89 -9.14
C VAL A 73 -16.35 -1.47 -9.76
N VAL A 74 -15.86 -1.25 -10.99
CA VAL A 74 -15.90 0.07 -11.69
C VAL A 74 -16.75 0.07 -12.95
#